data_AF-A0A067NDP5-F1
#
_entry.id   AF-A0A067NDP5-F1
#
_cell.length_a   1.000
_cell.length_b   1.000
_cell.length_c   1.000
_cell.angle_alpha   90.00
_cell.angle_beta   90.00
_cell.angle_gamma   90.00
#
_symmetry.space_group_name_H-M   'P 1'
#
loop_
_entity.id
_entity.type
_entity.pdbx_description
1 polymer ?
#
loop_
_entity_poly.entity_id
_entity_poly.type
_entity_poly.pdbx_seq_one_letter_code
_entity_poly.pdbx_strand_id
1 'polypeptide(L)'
;MELIASVSRSSGLEKDGDTEPQCNTSRGLAPDRVYLSPGKLREGISSSNRQDAFTLKVYETSLFMAAIFDSQKQLNSIVPQLPSLHDSVSTMAHLISLVHYLTDQYPRQGVFQQHLDLLPSSFLPRGSEARKWITSVSASLRTHNYVKFAELTHPDAFSHFVVGEGDPSPSADDSAARLALQAVVDSLRRKSRDDTWSILRTSYREWSCQDGFDWTRTWLEKCLVLRSVSPHGQNMTAEQWLEGHAKDGHVRPREGIDGRWIVCKPR
;
A
#
# COMPACT_ATOMS: atom_id res chain seq x y z
N MET A 1 31.25 -54.29 -41.76
CA MET A 1 31.84 -53.84 -40.48
C MET A 1 30.69 -53.56 -39.54
N GLU A 2 30.41 -54.55 -38.71
CA GLU A 2 29.57 -54.44 -37.53
C GLU A 2 30.29 -53.56 -36.50
N LEU A 3 29.53 -52.83 -35.67
CA LEU A 3 29.81 -52.64 -34.24
C LEU A 3 28.56 -52.04 -33.58
N ILE A 4 27.82 -52.95 -32.95
CA ILE A 4 26.71 -52.73 -32.03
C ILE A 4 27.32 -52.24 -30.71
N ALA A 5 26.83 -51.11 -30.18
CA ALA A 5 27.18 -50.65 -28.84
C ALA A 5 26.10 -51.08 -27.83
N SER A 6 26.56 -51.89 -26.88
CA SER A 6 25.81 -52.61 -25.87
C SER A 6 25.41 -51.73 -24.67
N VAL A 7 24.27 -52.08 -24.08
CA VAL A 7 23.77 -51.56 -22.80
C VAL A 7 24.53 -52.21 -21.64
N SER A 8 24.99 -51.40 -20.68
CA SER A 8 25.36 -51.87 -19.34
C SER A 8 24.50 -51.19 -18.29
N ARG A 9 23.70 -52.02 -17.61
CA ARG A 9 22.97 -51.70 -16.38
C ARG A 9 23.96 -51.71 -15.21
N SER A 10 23.91 -50.68 -14.37
CA SER A 10 24.44 -50.75 -13.01
C SER A 10 23.30 -50.44 -12.04
N SER A 11 23.13 -51.39 -11.12
CA SER A 11 22.16 -51.44 -10.03
C SER A 11 22.74 -50.70 -8.83
N GLY A 12 22.01 -49.72 -8.29
CA GLY A 12 22.32 -49.05 -7.03
C GLY A 12 21.01 -48.87 -6.26
N LEU A 13 20.83 -49.70 -5.24
CA LEU A 13 19.60 -49.93 -4.49
C LEU A 13 19.85 -49.50 -3.05
N GLU A 14 19.49 -48.26 -2.68
CA GLU A 14 19.45 -47.76 -1.29
C GLU A 14 18.49 -46.55 -1.27
N LYS A 15 17.65 -46.27 -0.28
CA LYS A 15 17.04 -46.99 0.83
C LYS A 15 16.01 -45.99 1.39
N ASP A 16 14.78 -46.42 1.63
CA ASP A 16 13.70 -45.58 2.15
C ASP A 16 14.08 -44.86 3.45
N GLY A 17 13.67 -43.60 3.52
CA GLY A 17 13.90 -42.71 4.65
C GLY A 17 12.92 -41.54 4.59
N ASP A 18 11.62 -41.86 4.62
CA ASP A 18 10.54 -40.90 4.88
C ASP A 18 10.81 -40.17 6.19
N THR A 19 11.32 -38.96 6.08
CA THR A 19 11.32 -37.99 7.17
C THR A 19 10.30 -36.94 6.79
N GLU A 20 9.04 -37.20 7.17
CA GLU A 20 7.99 -36.19 7.19
C GLU A 20 8.51 -34.95 7.94
N PRO A 21 8.50 -33.75 7.34
CA PRO A 21 8.50 -32.56 8.15
C PRO A 21 7.12 -32.49 8.80
N GLN A 22 7.06 -32.92 10.06
CA GLN A 22 5.96 -32.58 10.97
C GLN A 22 5.87 -31.06 11.01
N CYS A 23 4.99 -30.53 10.17
CA CYS A 23 4.57 -29.14 10.18
C CYS A 23 3.80 -28.92 11.47
N ASN A 24 4.55 -28.55 12.52
CA ASN A 24 4.00 -28.09 13.78
C ASN A 24 3.01 -26.98 13.48
N THR A 25 1.75 -27.33 13.66
CA THR A 25 0.57 -26.51 13.49
C THR A 25 0.62 -25.38 14.50
N SER A 26 1.30 -24.30 14.13
CA SER A 26 0.97 -22.98 14.65
C SER A 26 -0.24 -22.51 13.84
N ARG A 27 -1.41 -22.51 14.48
CA ARG A 27 -2.65 -21.88 14.01
C ARG A 27 -2.43 -20.36 13.87
N GLY A 28 -1.69 -19.95 12.85
CA GLY A 28 -1.82 -18.64 12.24
C GLY A 28 -2.73 -18.81 11.04
N LEU A 29 -3.79 -17.99 10.94
CA LEU A 29 -4.60 -17.90 9.73
C LEU A 29 -3.67 -17.50 8.58
N ALA A 30 -3.19 -18.48 7.81
CA ALA A 30 -2.37 -18.24 6.64
C ALA A 30 -3.15 -17.30 5.72
N PRO A 31 -2.63 -16.09 5.41
CA PRO A 31 -3.33 -15.10 4.60
C PRO A 31 -3.86 -15.73 3.29
N ASP A 32 -3.07 -16.63 2.71
CA ASP A 32 -3.35 -17.36 1.47
C ASP A 32 -4.68 -18.14 1.47
N ARG A 33 -5.14 -18.66 2.61
CA ARG A 33 -6.42 -19.40 2.67
C ARG A 33 -7.64 -18.48 2.65
N VAL A 34 -7.50 -17.26 3.17
CA VAL A 34 -8.60 -16.26 3.15
C VAL A 34 -8.74 -15.63 1.77
N TYR A 35 -7.67 -15.50 0.98
CA TYR A 35 -7.74 -14.98 -0.41
C TYR A 35 -8.19 -15.99 -1.45
N LEU A 36 -8.14 -17.29 -1.15
CA LEU A 36 -8.48 -18.30 -2.15
C LEU A 36 -9.97 -18.27 -2.50
N SER A 37 -10.84 -17.80 -1.60
CA SER A 37 -12.28 -17.75 -1.83
C SER A 37 -12.72 -16.61 -2.77
N PRO A 38 -12.29 -15.34 -2.63
CA PRO A 38 -12.80 -14.27 -3.49
C PRO A 38 -12.19 -14.31 -4.90
N GLY A 39 -10.96 -14.82 -5.05
CA GLY A 39 -10.31 -14.98 -6.36
C GLY A 39 -11.08 -15.95 -7.27
N LYS A 40 -11.43 -17.14 -6.73
CA LYS A 40 -12.23 -18.14 -7.45
C LYS A 40 -13.64 -17.65 -7.78
N LEU A 41 -14.24 -16.90 -6.84
CA LEU A 41 -15.56 -16.30 -7.07
C LEU A 41 -15.54 -15.27 -8.21
N ARG A 42 -14.52 -14.40 -8.26
CA ARG A 42 -14.35 -13.43 -9.36
C ARG A 42 -14.15 -14.13 -10.70
N GLU A 43 -13.39 -15.22 -10.74
CA GLU A 43 -13.21 -16.02 -11.97
C GLU A 43 -14.54 -16.61 -12.45
N GLY A 44 -15.34 -17.18 -11.56
CA GLY A 44 -16.69 -17.70 -11.87
C GLY A 44 -17.68 -16.61 -12.28
N ILE A 45 -17.59 -15.41 -11.71
CA ILE A 45 -18.41 -14.27 -12.11
C ILE A 45 -18.02 -13.79 -13.50
N SER A 46 -16.71 -13.66 -13.76
CA SER A 46 -16.19 -13.25 -15.06
C SER A 46 -16.56 -14.24 -16.17
N SER A 47 -16.61 -15.54 -15.88
CA SER A 47 -17.00 -16.57 -16.86
C SER A 47 -18.51 -16.62 -17.12
N SER A 48 -19.32 -16.25 -16.12
CA SER A 48 -20.79 -16.20 -16.24
C SER A 48 -21.33 -14.85 -16.71
N ASN A 49 -20.47 -13.83 -16.84
CA ASN A 49 -20.83 -12.46 -17.24
C ASN A 49 -22.00 -11.87 -16.40
N ARG A 50 -22.04 -12.18 -15.10
CA ARG A 50 -23.07 -11.67 -14.18
C ARG A 50 -22.78 -10.23 -13.76
N GLN A 51 -23.79 -9.37 -13.77
CA GLN A 51 -23.70 -7.95 -13.39
C GLN A 51 -24.71 -7.58 -12.28
N ASP A 52 -25.00 -8.51 -11.39
CA ASP A 52 -25.97 -8.28 -10.31
C ASP A 52 -25.33 -7.70 -9.05
N ALA A 53 -26.17 -7.38 -8.05
CA ALA A 53 -25.74 -6.88 -6.75
C ALA A 53 -24.73 -7.80 -6.04
N PHE A 54 -24.81 -9.12 -6.30
CA PHE A 54 -23.86 -10.07 -5.76
C PHE A 54 -22.46 -9.91 -6.39
N THR A 55 -22.39 -9.76 -7.72
CA THR A 55 -21.13 -9.46 -8.42
C THR A 55 -20.45 -8.23 -7.79
N LEU A 56 -21.17 -7.13 -7.64
CA LEU A 56 -20.64 -5.89 -7.08
C LEU A 56 -20.03 -6.11 -5.70
N LYS A 57 -20.78 -6.77 -4.82
CA LYS A 57 -20.33 -7.04 -3.46
C LYS A 57 -19.07 -7.91 -3.43
N VAL A 58 -18.95 -8.89 -4.33
CA VAL A 58 -17.75 -9.72 -4.43
C VAL A 58 -16.54 -8.91 -4.89
N TYR A 59 -16.69 -8.01 -5.87
CA TYR A 59 -15.60 -7.15 -6.34
C TYR A 59 -15.18 -6.14 -5.27
N GLU A 60 -16.11 -5.50 -4.57
CA GLU A 60 -15.82 -4.57 -3.47
C GLU A 60 -15.10 -5.26 -2.32
N THR A 61 -15.64 -6.39 -1.85
CA THR A 61 -15.01 -7.14 -0.75
C THR A 61 -13.62 -7.61 -1.17
N SER A 62 -13.45 -8.07 -2.41
CA SER A 62 -12.14 -8.45 -2.94
C SER A 62 -11.18 -7.26 -2.97
N LEU A 63 -11.65 -6.07 -3.37
CA LEU A 63 -10.86 -4.85 -3.39
C LEU A 63 -10.39 -4.48 -1.99
N PHE A 64 -11.31 -4.46 -1.02
CA PHE A 64 -11.00 -4.08 0.36
C PHE A 64 -10.00 -5.04 0.99
N MET A 65 -10.19 -6.34 0.78
CA MET A 65 -9.24 -7.34 1.25
C MET A 65 -7.88 -7.18 0.56
N ALA A 66 -7.84 -7.05 -0.76
CA ALA A 66 -6.59 -6.84 -1.49
C ALA A 66 -5.83 -5.59 -1.00
N ALA A 67 -6.56 -4.51 -0.66
CA ALA A 67 -6.01 -3.30 -0.07
C ALA A 67 -5.48 -3.50 1.35
N ILE A 68 -6.29 -4.05 2.26
CA ILE A 68 -5.92 -4.29 3.68
C ILE A 68 -4.64 -5.12 3.78
N PHE A 69 -4.48 -6.07 2.86
CA PHE A 69 -3.36 -7.00 2.88
C PHE A 69 -2.27 -6.67 1.86
N ASP A 70 -2.27 -5.46 1.31
CA ASP A 70 -1.23 -4.93 0.43
C ASP A 70 -0.92 -5.84 -0.79
N SER A 71 -1.95 -6.51 -1.31
CA SER A 71 -1.81 -7.44 -2.44
C SER A 71 -1.89 -6.70 -3.78
N GLN A 72 -0.76 -6.12 -4.21
CA GLN A 72 -0.68 -5.35 -5.46
C GLN A 72 -1.15 -6.14 -6.69
N LYS A 73 -0.82 -7.43 -6.75
CA LYS A 73 -1.25 -8.32 -7.84
C LYS A 73 -2.78 -8.40 -7.93
N GLN A 74 -3.46 -8.48 -6.78
CA GLN A 74 -4.92 -8.52 -6.75
C GLN A 74 -5.51 -7.15 -7.07
N LEU A 75 -5.01 -6.06 -6.49
CA LEU A 75 -5.46 -4.71 -6.80
C LEU A 75 -5.37 -4.41 -8.31
N ASN A 76 -4.25 -4.74 -8.94
CA ASN A 76 -4.06 -4.56 -10.39
C ASN A 76 -5.01 -5.41 -11.24
N SER A 77 -5.53 -6.52 -10.71
CA SER A 77 -6.55 -7.33 -11.39
C SER A 77 -7.99 -6.80 -11.18
N ILE A 78 -8.26 -6.15 -10.05
CA ILE A 78 -9.62 -5.73 -9.64
C ILE A 78 -9.92 -4.33 -10.16
N VAL A 79 -9.02 -3.38 -9.94
CA VAL A 79 -9.24 -1.95 -10.20
C VAL A 79 -9.67 -1.66 -11.64
N PRO A 80 -9.07 -2.28 -12.69
CA PRO A 80 -9.52 -2.05 -14.08
C PRO A 80 -10.93 -2.54 -14.40
N GLN A 81 -11.54 -3.38 -13.56
CA GLN A 81 -12.89 -3.92 -13.73
C GLN A 81 -13.96 -3.08 -13.04
N LEU A 82 -13.58 -2.14 -12.16
CA LEU A 82 -14.55 -1.26 -11.49
C LEU A 82 -15.24 -0.27 -12.43
N PRO A 83 -14.59 0.25 -13.50
CA PRO A 83 -15.25 1.10 -14.46
C PRO A 83 -16.50 0.53 -15.13
N SER A 84 -16.50 -0.76 -15.42
CA SER A 84 -17.65 -1.44 -16.05
C SER A 84 -18.80 -1.66 -15.07
N LEU A 85 -18.60 -1.41 -13.78
CA LEU A 85 -19.54 -1.63 -12.70
C LEU A 85 -20.09 -0.31 -12.11
N HIS A 86 -19.83 0.82 -12.78
CA HIS A 86 -20.05 2.17 -12.25
C HIS A 86 -21.41 2.39 -11.58
N ASP A 87 -22.53 1.88 -12.09
CA ASP A 87 -23.85 2.29 -11.63
C ASP A 87 -24.19 1.93 -10.17
N SER A 88 -23.38 1.10 -9.50
CA SER A 88 -23.73 0.59 -8.17
C SER A 88 -22.54 0.29 -7.26
N VAL A 89 -21.32 0.68 -7.64
CA VAL A 89 -20.13 0.53 -6.79
C VAL A 89 -20.10 1.65 -5.74
N SER A 90 -19.71 1.29 -4.52
CA SER A 90 -19.53 2.22 -3.42
C SER A 90 -18.49 3.30 -3.74
N THR A 91 -18.79 4.54 -3.33
CA THR A 91 -17.87 5.67 -3.42
C THR A 91 -16.50 5.36 -2.81
N MET A 92 -16.45 4.54 -1.75
CA MET A 92 -15.19 4.14 -1.12
C MET A 92 -14.34 3.25 -2.03
N ALA A 93 -14.93 2.35 -2.80
CA ALA A 93 -14.19 1.51 -3.73
C ALA A 93 -13.56 2.35 -4.86
N HIS A 94 -14.28 3.36 -5.37
CA HIS A 94 -13.70 4.32 -6.32
C HIS A 94 -12.58 5.15 -5.69
N LEU A 95 -12.74 5.59 -4.45
CA LEU A 95 -11.70 6.37 -3.76
C LEU A 95 -10.43 5.53 -3.53
N ILE A 96 -10.58 4.28 -3.10
CA ILE A 96 -9.47 3.31 -2.95
C ILE A 96 -8.77 3.10 -4.30
N SER A 97 -9.53 2.96 -5.37
CA SER A 97 -8.99 2.80 -6.74
C SER A 97 -8.21 4.02 -7.21
N LEU A 98 -8.71 5.22 -6.93
CA LEU A 98 -8.02 6.47 -7.23
C LEU A 98 -6.69 6.59 -6.46
N VAL A 99 -6.68 6.28 -5.16
CA VAL A 99 -5.45 6.25 -4.36
C VAL A 99 -4.48 5.19 -4.90
N HIS A 100 -4.99 4.01 -5.25
CA HIS A 100 -4.19 2.95 -5.87
C HIS A 100 -3.51 3.41 -7.15
N TYR A 101 -4.23 4.12 -8.04
CA TYR A 101 -3.63 4.69 -9.25
C TYR A 101 -2.53 5.72 -8.95
N LEU A 102 -2.69 6.55 -7.91
CA LEU A 102 -1.63 7.44 -7.47
C LEU A 102 -0.40 6.67 -6.97
N THR A 103 -0.62 5.56 -6.27
CA THR A 103 0.47 4.70 -5.75
C THR A 103 1.16 3.95 -6.89
N ASP A 104 0.44 3.21 -7.73
CA ASP A 104 1.01 2.35 -8.77
C ASP A 104 1.82 3.16 -9.79
N GLN A 105 1.26 4.28 -10.26
CA GLN A 105 1.84 5.07 -11.35
C GLN A 105 2.75 6.22 -10.89
N TYR A 106 2.99 6.39 -9.59
CA TYR A 106 3.85 7.46 -9.06
C TYR A 106 5.22 7.51 -9.78
N PRO A 107 5.69 8.69 -10.23
CA PRO A 107 5.09 10.02 -10.03
C PRO A 107 4.09 10.45 -11.13
N ARG A 108 3.84 9.60 -12.14
CA ARG A 108 2.91 9.91 -13.23
C ARG A 108 1.47 9.83 -12.73
N GLN A 109 0.69 10.88 -13.01
CA GLN A 109 -0.71 10.98 -12.55
C GLN A 109 -1.74 10.94 -13.70
N GLY A 110 -1.31 10.56 -14.91
CA GLY A 110 -2.18 10.54 -16.09
C GLY A 110 -3.37 9.57 -15.95
N VAL A 111 -3.11 8.34 -15.52
CA VAL A 111 -4.16 7.32 -15.32
C VAL A 111 -5.13 7.72 -14.21
N PHE A 112 -4.60 8.32 -13.12
CA PHE A 112 -5.42 8.88 -12.05
C PHE A 112 -6.39 9.95 -12.58
N GLN A 113 -5.89 10.92 -13.36
CA GLN A 113 -6.71 11.99 -13.90
C GLN A 113 -7.76 11.45 -14.87
N GLN A 114 -7.38 10.53 -15.76
CA GLN A 114 -8.32 9.86 -16.66
C GLN A 114 -9.43 9.15 -15.90
N HIS A 115 -9.10 8.39 -14.85
CA HIS A 115 -10.10 7.70 -14.05
C HIS A 115 -10.99 8.70 -13.29
N LEU A 116 -10.43 9.77 -12.73
CA LEU A 116 -11.18 10.81 -12.04
C LEU A 116 -12.17 11.54 -12.96
N ASP A 117 -11.83 11.72 -14.24
CA ASP A 117 -12.67 12.37 -15.24
C ASP A 117 -13.77 11.45 -15.79
N LEU A 118 -13.51 10.13 -15.80
CA LEU A 118 -14.50 9.12 -16.20
C LEU A 118 -15.56 8.83 -15.13
N LEU A 119 -15.30 9.17 -13.87
CA LEU A 119 -16.24 8.94 -12.78
C LEU A 119 -17.47 9.84 -12.90
N PRO A 120 -18.70 9.27 -12.86
CA PRO A 120 -19.92 10.06 -12.83
C PRO A 120 -19.93 11.02 -11.65
N SER A 121 -20.48 12.22 -11.85
CA SER A 121 -20.56 13.24 -10.79
C SER A 121 -21.47 12.84 -9.61
N SER A 122 -22.26 11.76 -9.75
CA SER A 122 -23.05 11.18 -8.67
C SER A 122 -22.20 10.52 -7.59
N PHE A 123 -21.10 9.85 -7.96
CA PHE A 123 -20.23 9.14 -7.00
C PHE A 123 -19.27 10.09 -6.29
N LEU A 124 -18.74 11.06 -7.02
CA LEU A 124 -17.77 12.00 -6.49
C LEU A 124 -18.09 13.43 -6.97
N PRO A 125 -19.14 14.05 -6.39
CA PRO A 125 -19.57 15.39 -6.76
C PRO A 125 -18.41 16.39 -6.75
N ARG A 126 -18.43 17.36 -7.66
CA ARG A 126 -17.31 18.32 -7.80
C ARG A 126 -16.99 19.09 -6.51
N GLY A 127 -17.99 19.31 -5.67
CA GLY A 127 -17.87 19.99 -4.39
C GLY A 127 -17.64 19.08 -3.18
N SER A 128 -17.61 17.75 -3.35
CA SER A 128 -17.48 16.83 -2.21
C SER A 128 -16.09 16.93 -1.56
N GLU A 129 -16.04 16.79 -0.24
CA GLU A 129 -14.79 16.80 0.51
C GLU A 129 -13.85 15.67 0.08
N ALA A 130 -14.39 14.49 -0.25
CA ALA A 130 -13.61 13.37 -0.80
C ALA A 130 -12.89 13.75 -2.11
N ARG A 131 -13.55 14.49 -3.02
CA ARG A 131 -12.91 14.95 -4.27
C ARG A 131 -11.85 16.01 -4.00
N LYS A 132 -12.15 16.99 -3.15
CA LYS A 132 -11.19 18.04 -2.76
C LYS A 132 -9.96 17.43 -2.10
N TRP A 133 -10.16 16.42 -1.25
CA TRP A 133 -9.11 15.68 -0.60
C TRP A 133 -8.21 14.97 -1.60
N ILE A 134 -8.75 14.08 -2.45
CA ILE A 134 -7.92 13.27 -3.36
C ILE A 134 -7.18 14.13 -4.40
N THR A 135 -7.81 15.22 -4.88
CA THR A 135 -7.18 16.19 -5.79
C THR A 135 -6.08 17.00 -5.08
N SER A 136 -6.28 17.36 -3.81
CA SER A 136 -5.25 18.01 -3.00
C SER A 136 -4.07 17.08 -2.70
N VAL A 137 -4.33 15.79 -2.46
CA VAL A 137 -3.28 14.76 -2.30
C VAL A 137 -2.47 14.65 -3.58
N SER A 138 -3.13 14.46 -4.73
CA SER A 138 -2.48 14.45 -6.05
C SER A 138 -1.65 15.72 -6.31
N ALA A 139 -2.19 16.90 -6.03
CA ALA A 139 -1.48 18.17 -6.20
C ALA A 139 -0.27 18.31 -5.28
N SER A 140 -0.37 17.87 -4.02
CA SER A 140 0.74 17.90 -3.06
C SER A 140 1.90 17.00 -3.49
N LEU A 141 1.60 15.82 -4.05
CA LEU A 141 2.61 14.93 -4.63
C LEU A 141 3.32 15.56 -5.83
N ARG A 142 2.59 16.20 -6.77
CA ARG A 142 3.21 16.85 -7.95
C ARG A 142 4.10 18.04 -7.59
N THR A 143 3.72 18.76 -6.55
CA THR A 143 4.44 19.96 -6.09
C THR A 143 5.51 19.63 -5.05
N HIS A 144 5.71 18.34 -4.72
CA HIS A 144 6.61 17.87 -3.67
C HIS A 144 6.37 18.59 -2.32
N ASN A 145 5.12 18.97 -2.04
CA ASN A 145 4.75 19.61 -0.78
C ASN A 145 4.50 18.54 0.29
N TYR A 146 5.59 17.99 0.81
CA TYR A 146 5.56 16.85 1.74
C TYR A 146 4.83 17.15 3.05
N VAL A 147 4.89 18.39 3.54
CA VAL A 147 4.19 18.80 4.76
C VAL A 147 2.67 18.74 4.54
N LYS A 148 2.20 19.34 3.46
CA LYS A 148 0.77 19.28 3.09
C LYS A 148 0.32 17.86 2.80
N PHE A 149 1.16 17.06 2.13
CA PHE A 149 0.88 15.65 1.88
C PHE A 149 0.73 14.86 3.19
N ALA A 150 1.61 15.09 4.18
CA ALA A 150 1.54 14.44 5.49
C ALA A 150 0.25 14.79 6.24
N GLU A 151 -0.17 16.06 6.18
CA GLU A 151 -1.43 16.53 6.79
C GLU A 151 -2.65 15.90 6.10
N LEU A 152 -2.70 15.92 4.77
CA LEU A 152 -3.81 15.36 3.99
C LEU A 152 -3.92 13.84 4.12
N THR A 153 -2.82 13.13 4.34
CA THR A 153 -2.82 11.67 4.49
C THR A 153 -2.91 11.22 5.95
N HIS A 154 -3.09 12.15 6.90
CA HIS A 154 -3.39 11.81 8.29
C HIS A 154 -4.81 11.22 8.39
N PRO A 155 -5.06 10.19 9.23
CA PRO A 155 -6.39 9.60 9.39
C PRO A 155 -7.52 10.61 9.61
N ASP A 156 -7.25 11.66 10.39
CA ASP A 156 -8.24 12.70 10.71
C ASP A 156 -8.66 13.53 9.50
N ALA A 157 -7.80 13.65 8.48
CA ALA A 157 -8.09 14.48 7.31
C ALA A 157 -9.18 13.89 6.41
N PHE A 158 -9.41 12.57 6.50
CA PHE A 158 -10.41 11.88 5.68
C PHE A 158 -11.42 11.07 6.50
N SER A 159 -11.30 11.03 7.83
CA SER A 159 -12.24 10.31 8.70
C SER A 159 -13.69 10.81 8.57
N HIS A 160 -13.86 12.13 8.40
CA HIS A 160 -15.16 12.79 8.40
C HIS A 160 -16.06 12.44 7.20
N PHE A 161 -15.48 12.18 6.01
CA PHE A 161 -16.27 11.78 4.84
C PHE A 161 -16.28 10.27 4.59
N VAL A 162 -15.52 9.51 5.38
CA VAL A 162 -15.52 8.04 5.33
C VAL A 162 -16.61 7.44 6.22
N VAL A 163 -16.92 8.08 7.35
CA VAL A 163 -18.07 7.73 8.19
C VAL A 163 -19.26 8.52 7.67
N GLY A 164 -20.21 7.87 6.99
CA GLY A 164 -21.43 8.55 6.55
C GLY A 164 -22.12 9.23 7.73
N GLU A 165 -22.52 10.50 7.58
CA GLU A 165 -23.04 11.35 8.67
C GLU A 165 -24.34 10.86 9.35
N GLY A 166 -24.87 9.69 8.98
CA GLY A 166 -26.23 9.27 9.34
C GLY A 166 -26.38 8.07 10.28
N ASP A 167 -25.40 7.17 10.39
CA ASP A 167 -25.60 5.91 11.11
C ASP A 167 -24.73 5.78 12.37
N PRO A 168 -25.34 5.68 13.57
CA PRO A 168 -24.60 5.58 14.84
C PRO A 168 -23.90 4.23 15.03
N SER A 169 -24.09 3.26 14.12
CA SER A 169 -23.40 1.98 14.14
C SER A 169 -22.75 1.71 12.78
N PRO A 170 -21.41 1.73 12.66
CA PRO A 170 -20.75 1.40 11.41
C PRO A 170 -21.07 -0.04 11.05
N SER A 171 -21.52 -0.26 9.81
CA SER A 171 -21.66 -1.63 9.31
C SER A 171 -20.28 -2.30 9.26
N ALA A 172 -20.23 -3.63 9.34
CA ALA A 172 -18.98 -4.36 9.19
C ALA A 172 -18.27 -4.02 7.86
N ASP A 173 -19.06 -3.72 6.82
CA ASP A 173 -18.58 -3.30 5.51
C ASP A 173 -17.91 -1.93 5.53
N ASP A 174 -18.47 -0.95 6.25
CA ASP A 174 -17.87 0.38 6.39
C ASP A 174 -16.54 0.32 7.12
N SER A 175 -16.44 -0.57 8.12
CA SER A 175 -15.19 -0.80 8.84
C SER A 175 -14.10 -1.35 7.92
N ALA A 176 -14.43 -2.30 7.04
CA ALA A 176 -13.50 -2.88 6.07
C ALA A 176 -13.10 -1.87 4.99
N ALA A 177 -14.05 -1.09 4.46
CA ALA A 177 -13.77 -0.02 3.49
C ALA A 177 -12.82 1.05 4.08
N ARG A 178 -13.04 1.46 5.33
CA ARG A 178 -12.18 2.40 6.04
C ARG A 178 -10.77 1.85 6.23
N LEU A 179 -10.64 0.61 6.70
CA LEU A 179 -9.33 -0.04 6.86
C LEU A 179 -8.61 -0.20 5.51
N ALA A 180 -9.33 -0.55 4.46
CA ALA A 180 -8.80 -0.63 3.11
C ALA A 180 -8.27 0.71 2.61
N LEU A 181 -9.03 1.80 2.79
CA LEU A 181 -8.58 3.15 2.44
C LEU A 181 -7.32 3.54 3.22
N GLN A 182 -7.29 3.31 4.53
CA GLN A 182 -6.12 3.56 5.36
C GLN A 182 -4.89 2.77 4.87
N ALA A 183 -5.08 1.50 4.49
CA ALA A 183 -4.02 0.66 3.98
C ALA A 183 -3.44 1.18 2.65
N VAL A 184 -4.28 1.53 1.67
CA VAL A 184 -3.77 2.08 0.39
C VAL A 184 -3.13 3.45 0.55
N VAL A 185 -3.61 4.29 1.49
CA VAL A 185 -2.96 5.56 1.83
C VAL A 185 -1.60 5.31 2.50
N ASP A 186 -1.47 4.31 3.35
CA ASP A 186 -0.19 3.93 3.95
C ASP A 186 0.80 3.41 2.89
N SER A 187 0.34 2.63 1.90
CA SER A 187 1.14 2.22 0.73
C SER A 187 1.58 3.43 -0.10
N LEU A 188 0.72 4.43 -0.31
CA LEU A 188 1.08 5.70 -0.96
C LEU A 188 2.14 6.46 -0.15
N ARG A 189 1.99 6.54 1.18
CA ARG A 189 2.95 7.20 2.08
C ARG A 189 4.31 6.53 2.04
N ARG A 190 4.37 5.19 2.03
CA ARG A 190 5.62 4.42 1.87
C ARG A 190 6.33 4.79 0.55
N LYS A 191 5.61 4.75 -0.57
CA LYS A 191 6.20 5.09 -1.87
C LYS A 191 6.66 6.55 -1.95
N SER A 192 5.87 7.49 -1.43
CA SER A 192 6.26 8.89 -1.35
C SER A 192 7.47 9.09 -0.45
N ARG A 193 7.56 8.37 0.68
CA ARG A 193 8.68 8.46 1.63
C ARG A 193 10.00 8.08 0.98
N ASP A 194 10.03 7.03 0.17
CA ASP A 194 11.23 6.59 -0.53
C ASP A 194 11.75 7.66 -1.51
N ASP A 195 10.83 8.29 -2.26
CA ASP A 195 11.15 9.39 -3.16
C ASP A 195 11.62 10.65 -2.41
N THR A 196 10.89 11.05 -1.36
CA THR A 196 11.29 12.15 -0.47
C THR A 196 12.68 11.90 0.09
N TRP A 197 12.95 10.69 0.58
CA TRP A 197 14.24 10.32 1.13
C TRP A 197 15.37 10.44 0.10
N SER A 198 15.13 10.01 -1.14
CA SER A 198 16.08 10.19 -2.24
C SER A 198 16.44 11.68 -2.45
N ILE A 199 15.44 12.55 -2.46
CA ILE A 199 15.61 14.00 -2.62
C ILE A 199 16.34 14.62 -1.41
N LEU A 200 15.95 14.23 -0.19
CA LEU A 200 16.59 14.71 1.03
C LEU A 200 18.08 14.33 1.10
N ARG A 201 18.43 13.10 0.70
CA ARG A 201 19.83 12.66 0.68
C ARG A 201 20.71 13.43 -0.29
N THR A 202 20.16 13.88 -1.42
CA THR A 202 20.92 14.65 -2.40
C THR A 202 21.05 16.12 -2.00
N SER A 203 20.07 16.64 -1.27
CA SER A 203 19.97 18.05 -0.89
C SER A 203 20.74 18.40 0.39
N TYR A 204 20.89 17.46 1.32
CA TYR A 204 21.48 17.72 2.64
C TYR A 204 22.67 16.81 2.93
N ARG A 205 23.68 17.35 3.62
CA ARG A 205 24.90 16.60 3.99
C ARG A 205 24.88 16.09 5.43
N GLU A 206 24.14 16.77 6.30
CA GLU A 206 24.03 16.43 7.71
C GLU A 206 22.63 16.75 8.23
N TRP A 207 22.22 16.03 9.27
CA TRP A 207 20.97 16.21 9.99
C TRP A 207 21.28 16.31 11.49
N SER A 208 20.58 17.19 12.20
CA SER A 208 20.72 17.37 13.64
C SER A 208 19.38 17.08 14.32
N CYS A 209 19.28 15.93 14.99
CA CYS A 209 18.13 15.48 15.78
C CYS A 209 18.45 15.53 17.29
N GLN A 210 19.17 16.56 17.72
CA GLN A 210 19.55 16.74 19.12
C GLN A 210 18.37 17.22 19.98
N ASP A 211 18.35 16.76 21.23
CA ASP A 211 17.44 17.25 22.26
C ASP A 211 17.61 18.77 22.42
N GLY A 212 16.56 19.54 22.13
CA GLY A 212 16.57 21.01 22.12
C GLY A 212 16.39 21.64 20.73
N PHE A 213 16.56 20.88 19.65
CA PHE A 213 16.23 21.29 18.27
C PHE A 213 15.11 20.42 17.68
N ASP A 214 13.99 20.35 18.40
CA ASP A 214 12.82 19.52 18.06
C ASP A 214 12.24 19.82 16.66
N TRP A 215 12.52 21.01 16.12
CA TRP A 215 12.02 21.42 14.81
C TRP A 215 12.55 20.54 13.68
N THR A 216 13.84 20.16 13.67
CA THR A 216 14.43 19.34 12.59
C THR A 216 13.86 17.93 12.64
N ARG A 217 13.77 17.36 13.85
CA ARG A 217 13.18 16.04 14.08
C ARG A 217 11.72 16.02 13.63
N THR A 218 10.92 16.96 14.11
CA THR A 218 9.50 17.07 13.78
C THR A 218 9.29 17.32 12.29
N TRP A 219 10.13 18.16 11.68
CA TRP A 219 10.10 18.42 10.26
C TRP A 219 10.42 17.14 9.46
N LEU A 220 11.43 16.37 9.86
CA LEU A 220 11.81 15.13 9.19
C LEU A 220 10.73 14.06 9.32
N GLU A 221 10.16 13.90 10.52
CA GLU A 221 9.03 12.98 10.78
C GLU A 221 7.80 13.33 9.91
N LYS A 222 7.52 14.63 9.73
CA LYS A 222 6.45 15.11 8.86
C LYS A 222 6.77 14.88 7.40
N CYS A 223 7.95 15.29 6.93
CA CYS A 223 8.33 15.17 5.52
C CYS A 223 8.43 13.72 5.04
N LEU A 224 8.95 12.83 5.88
CA LEU A 224 9.02 11.39 5.61
C LEU A 224 7.75 10.65 5.99
N VAL A 225 6.80 11.35 6.61
CA VAL A 225 5.46 10.82 6.86
C VAL A 225 5.55 9.52 7.70
N LEU A 226 6.38 9.55 8.76
CA LEU A 226 6.83 8.37 9.52
C LEU A 226 5.77 7.78 10.47
N ARG A 227 4.72 8.55 10.76
CA ARG A 227 3.56 8.06 11.52
C ARG A 227 2.77 7.08 10.64
N SER A 228 2.23 6.01 11.21
CA SER A 228 1.36 5.12 10.43
C SER A 228 -0.07 5.67 10.39
N VAL A 229 -0.76 5.39 9.29
CA VAL A 229 -2.21 5.65 9.16
C VAL A 229 -3.02 4.50 9.74
N SER A 230 -2.44 3.30 9.75
CA SER A 230 -3.11 2.11 10.25
C SER A 230 -3.12 2.10 11.78
N PRO A 231 -4.24 1.73 12.42
CA PRO A 231 -4.29 1.58 13.88
C PRO A 231 -3.33 0.50 14.41
N HIS A 232 -2.92 -0.44 13.55
CA HIS A 232 -1.97 -1.49 13.90
C HIS A 232 -0.53 -1.15 13.48
N GLY A 233 -0.33 -0.05 12.77
CA GLY A 233 0.97 0.34 12.28
C GLY A 233 1.83 0.97 13.36
N GLN A 234 3.10 0.59 13.41
CA GLN A 234 4.05 1.18 14.33
C GLN A 234 4.46 2.57 13.84
N ASN A 235 4.28 3.58 14.70
CA ASN A 235 4.88 4.88 14.47
C ASN A 235 6.40 4.75 14.61
N MET A 236 7.13 5.32 13.66
CA MET A 236 8.59 5.35 13.70
C MET A 236 9.07 6.76 14.00
N THR A 237 10.06 6.90 14.90
CA THR A 237 10.71 8.20 15.11
C THR A 237 11.74 8.47 14.02
N ALA A 238 12.14 9.74 13.85
CA ALA A 238 13.21 10.09 12.92
C ALA A 238 14.50 9.31 13.20
N GLU A 239 14.87 9.13 14.46
CA GLU A 239 16.09 8.44 14.88
C GLU A 239 16.04 6.95 14.53
N GLN A 240 14.92 6.29 14.81
CA GLN A 240 14.71 4.87 14.44
C GLN A 240 14.80 4.67 12.92
N TRP A 241 14.20 5.59 12.15
CA TRP A 241 14.27 5.56 10.69
C TRP A 241 15.70 5.76 10.17
N LEU A 242 16.44 6.73 10.74
CA LEU A 242 17.83 7.00 10.39
C LEU A 242 18.75 5.84 10.78
N GLU A 243 18.52 5.20 11.92
CA GLU A 243 19.27 4.01 12.35
C GLU A 243 19.05 2.83 11.39
N GLY A 244 17.81 2.65 10.91
CA GLY A 244 17.50 1.68 9.85
C GLY A 244 18.36 1.93 8.60
N HIS A 245 18.39 3.17 8.12
CA HIS A 245 19.18 3.54 6.95
C HIS A 245 20.69 3.63 7.19
N ALA A 246 21.14 3.66 8.44
CA ALA A 246 22.56 3.54 8.76
C ALA A 246 23.09 2.15 8.43
N LYS A 247 22.25 1.12 8.61
CA LYS A 247 22.56 -0.27 8.23
C LYS A 247 22.73 -0.42 6.72
N ASP A 248 22.00 0.37 5.94
CA ASP A 248 22.11 0.44 4.48
C ASP A 248 23.32 1.27 4.00
N GLY A 249 24.05 1.91 4.93
CA GLY A 249 25.16 2.81 4.61
C GLY A 249 24.72 4.15 4.00
N HIS A 250 23.43 4.49 4.05
CA HIS A 250 22.90 5.76 3.54
C HIS A 250 23.21 6.95 4.47
N VAL A 251 23.31 6.69 5.76
CA VAL A 251 23.68 7.67 6.79
C VAL A 251 24.66 7.04 7.79
N ARG A 252 25.37 7.87 8.54
CA ARG A 252 26.16 7.40 9.68
C ARG A 252 26.08 8.38 10.84
N PRO A 253 26.09 7.93 12.10
CA PRO A 253 26.18 8.83 13.24
C PRO A 253 27.52 9.59 13.18
N ARG A 254 27.51 10.85 13.59
CA ARG A 254 28.73 11.65 13.68
C ARG A 254 29.46 11.32 14.98
N GLU A 255 30.73 10.96 14.85
CA GLU A 255 31.59 10.67 16.01
C GLU A 255 31.66 11.87 16.95
N GLY A 256 31.41 11.63 18.24
CA GLY A 256 31.52 12.62 19.32
C GLY A 256 30.35 13.60 19.45
N ILE A 257 29.27 13.46 18.66
CA ILE A 257 28.09 14.33 18.76
C ILE A 257 26.81 13.50 18.64
N ASP A 258 26.18 13.21 19.78
CA ASP A 258 24.90 12.49 19.82
C ASP A 258 23.81 13.24 19.06
N GLY A 259 22.92 12.48 18.40
CA GLY A 259 21.80 13.02 17.61
C GLY A 259 22.19 13.65 16.27
N ARG A 260 23.47 13.69 15.90
CA ARG A 260 23.91 14.23 14.60
C ARG A 260 24.25 13.12 13.61
N TRP A 261 23.72 13.23 12.40
CA TRP A 261 23.84 12.24 11.33
C TRP A 261 24.49 12.86 10.11
N ILE A 262 25.42 12.13 9.49
CA ILE A 262 26.06 12.50 8.21
C ILE A 262 25.43 11.66 7.10
N VAL A 263 24.98 12.32 6.03
CA VAL A 263 24.43 11.65 4.84
C VAL A 263 25.58 11.16 3.97
N CYS A 264 25.57 9.87 3.68
CA CYS A 264 26.51 9.24 2.75
C CYS A 264 25.92 9.33 1.33
N LYS A 265 26.64 10.01 0.43
CA LYS A 265 26.24 10.05 -0.97
C LYS A 265 26.45 8.67 -1.62
N PRO A 266 25.52 8.20 -2.48
CA PRO A 266 25.78 7.04 -3.30
C PRO A 266 27.05 7.31 -4.13
N ARG A 267 27.99 6.36 -4.08
CA ARG A 267 29.21 6.39 -4.91
C ARG A 267 28.88 6.04 -6.35
#